data_AF-A0AAZ3R940-F1
#
_entry.id   AF-A0AAZ3R940-F1
#
_cell.length_a   1.000
_cell.length_b   1.000
_cell.length_c   1.000
_cell.angle_alpha   90.00
_cell.angle_beta   90.00
_cell.angle_gamma   90.00
#
_symmetry.space_group_name_H-M   'P 1'
#
loop_
_entity.id
_entity.type
_entity.pdbx_description
1 polymer ?
#
loop_
_entity_poly.entity_id
_entity_poly.type
_entity_poly.pdbx_seq_one_letter_code
_entity_poly.pdbx_strand_id
1 'polypeptide(L)'
;MDALWAGTPMVTMPGETLASRVAASQLQCLGCPELIAHTRQEYEDVAVKLGYDPVPCGKQRICSPLFNTKQYTMDLEKLYLQMWGANRVLYGMQPHQMSH
;
A
#
# COMPACT_ATOMS: atom_id res chain seq x y z
N MET A 1 -6.53 -4.80 5.71
CA MET A 1 -6.39 -3.72 6.72
C MET A 1 -6.52 -4.25 8.13
N ASP A 2 -7.59 -4.96 8.50
CA ASP A 2 -7.84 -5.38 9.89
C ASP A 2 -6.70 -6.18 10.54
N ALA A 3 -6.16 -7.17 9.82
CA ALA A 3 -5.00 -7.95 10.30
C ALA A 3 -3.78 -7.06 10.56
N LEU A 4 -3.46 -6.16 9.63
CA LEU A 4 -2.34 -5.22 9.78
C LEU A 4 -2.58 -4.21 10.92
N TRP A 5 -3.83 -3.79 11.11
CA TRP A 5 -4.22 -2.92 12.21
C TRP A 5 -4.08 -3.64 13.56
N ALA A 6 -4.40 -4.93 13.63
CA ALA A 6 -4.15 -5.76 14.80
C ALA A 6 -2.64 -6.01 15.06
N GLY A 7 -1.77 -5.66 14.11
CA GLY A 7 -0.33 -5.91 14.18
C GLY A 7 0.06 -7.32 13.74
N THR A 8 -0.85 -8.04 13.08
CA THR A 8 -0.64 -9.40 12.58
C THR A 8 0.04 -9.35 11.19
N PRO A 9 1.18 -10.04 11.00
CA PRO A 9 1.80 -10.17 9.68
C PRO A 9 0.87 -10.91 8.71
N MET A 10 0.91 -10.51 7.44
CA MET A 10 0.13 -11.13 6.36
C MET A 10 1.04 -11.33 5.15
N VAL A 11 1.08 -12.55 4.62
CA VAL A 11 1.76 -12.87 3.36
C VAL A 11 0.80 -12.65 2.20
N THR A 12 1.27 -12.12 1.08
CA THR A 12 0.47 -11.96 -0.13
C THR A 12 1.25 -12.33 -1.38
N MET A 13 0.54 -12.74 -2.43
CA MET A 13 1.10 -12.94 -3.77
C MET A 13 0.27 -12.12 -4.78
N PRO A 14 0.72 -10.93 -5.20
CA PRO A 14 -0.05 -10.08 -6.10
C PRO A 14 -0.18 -10.71 -7.50
N GLY A 15 -1.37 -10.58 -8.09
CA GLY A 15 -1.63 -10.95 -9.48
C GLY A 15 -1.72 -9.73 -10.41
N GLU A 16 -2.35 -9.93 -11.57
CA GLU A 16 -2.45 -8.91 -12.62
C GLU A 16 -3.61 -7.93 -12.43
N THR A 17 -4.57 -8.23 -11.56
CA THR A 17 -5.72 -7.35 -11.33
C THR A 17 -5.45 -6.34 -10.22
N LEU A 18 -6.10 -5.19 -10.27
CA LEU A 18 -6.03 -4.18 -9.20
C LEU A 18 -6.42 -4.80 -7.85
N ALA A 19 -7.51 -5.55 -7.80
CA ALA A 19 -7.99 -6.22 -6.58
C ALA A 19 -6.92 -7.14 -5.96
N SER A 20 -6.19 -7.89 -6.81
CA SER A 20 -5.13 -8.80 -6.33
C SER A 20 -3.88 -8.08 -5.79
N ARG A 21 -3.66 -6.81 -6.15
CA ARG A 21 -2.48 -6.03 -5.73
C ARG A 21 -2.68 -5.18 -4.48
N VAL A 22 -3.91 -5.07 -3.98
CA VAL A 22 -4.22 -4.21 -2.83
C VAL A 22 -3.38 -4.58 -1.61
N ALA A 23 -3.31 -5.87 -1.27
CA ALA A 23 -2.53 -6.35 -0.12
C ALA A 23 -1.03 -6.05 -0.28
N ALA A 24 -0.47 -6.21 -1.48
CA ALA A 24 0.93 -5.91 -1.75
C ALA A 24 1.22 -4.40 -1.61
N SER A 25 0.33 -3.54 -2.12
CA SER A 25 0.45 -2.09 -1.95
C SER A 25 0.40 -1.67 -0.48
N GLN A 26 -0.47 -2.29 0.33
CA GLN A 26 -0.53 -2.06 1.77
C GLN A 26 0.79 -2.44 2.46
N LEU A 27 1.36 -3.59 2.13
CA LEU A 27 2.64 -4.04 2.70
C LEU A 27 3.82 -3.16 2.29
N GLN A 28 3.84 -2.66 1.05
CA GLN A 28 4.85 -1.67 0.63
C GLN A 28 4.71 -0.37 1.44
N CYS A 29 3.48 0.14 1.61
CA CYS A 29 3.21 1.34 2.40
C CYS A 29 3.57 1.14 3.88
N LEU A 30 3.36 -0.06 4.43
CA LEU A 30 3.73 -0.45 5.78
C LEU A 30 5.25 -0.57 5.99
N GLY A 31 6.02 -0.74 4.91
CA GLY A 31 7.46 -0.98 4.96
C GLY A 31 7.85 -2.44 5.21
N CYS A 32 6.99 -3.38 4.81
CA CYS A 32 7.22 -4.83 4.91
C CYS A 32 7.19 -5.53 3.53
N PRO A 33 8.05 -5.15 2.56
CA PRO A 33 8.08 -5.78 1.25
C PRO A 33 8.47 -7.25 1.29
N GLU A 34 9.15 -7.71 2.33
CA GLU A 34 9.55 -9.11 2.54
C GLU A 34 8.37 -10.08 2.73
N LEU A 35 7.15 -9.56 2.94
CA LEU A 35 5.92 -10.34 3.04
C LEU A 35 5.19 -10.49 1.70
N ILE A 36 5.77 -9.96 0.62
CA ILE A 36 5.21 -10.00 -0.73
C ILE A 36 5.97 -11.07 -1.51
N ALA A 37 5.28 -12.15 -1.89
CA ALA A 37 5.84 -13.21 -2.72
C ALA A 37 5.50 -13.01 -4.21
N HIS A 38 6.37 -13.46 -5.09
CA HIS A 38 6.21 -13.38 -6.55
C HIS A 38 5.92 -14.74 -7.20
N THR A 39 6.13 -15.83 -6.46
CA THR A 39 5.81 -17.19 -6.89
C THR A 39 5.08 -17.94 -5.78
N ARG A 40 4.42 -19.04 -6.15
CA ARG A 40 3.77 -19.91 -5.17
C ARG A 40 4.76 -20.50 -4.16
N GLN A 41 5.95 -20.88 -4.65
CA GLN A 41 7.00 -21.42 -3.79
C GLN A 41 7.46 -20.38 -2.77
N GLU A 42 7.73 -19.15 -3.22
CA GLU A 42 8.13 -18.06 -2.34
C GLU A 42 7.04 -17.72 -1.30
N TYR A 43 5.77 -17.79 -1.70
CA TYR A 43 4.66 -17.59 -0.76
C TYR A 43 4.69 -18.63 0.37
N GLU A 44 4.92 -19.90 0.04
CA GLU A 44 5.06 -20.98 1.02
C GLU A 44 6.31 -20.78 1.89
N ASP A 45 7.45 -20.44 1.30
CA ASP A 45 8.71 -20.22 2.01
C ASP A 45 8.61 -19.06 3.02
N VAL A 46 7.99 -17.95 2.62
CA VAL A 46 7.75 -16.78 3.50
C VAL A 46 6.79 -17.15 4.63
N ALA A 47 5.71 -17.89 4.34
CA ALA A 47 4.77 -18.34 5.36
C ALA A 47 5.41 -19.29 6.37
N VAL A 48 6.24 -20.22 5.92
CA VAL A 48 7.00 -21.13 6.79
C VAL A 48 7.99 -20.33 7.63
N LYS A 49 8.75 -19.42 7.03
CA LYS A 49 9.69 -18.56 7.76
C LYS A 49 9.02 -17.77 8.88
N LEU A 50 7.84 -17.18 8.61
CA LEU A 50 7.04 -16.48 9.62
C LEU A 50 6.62 -17.37 10.79
N GLY A 51 6.36 -18.66 10.52
CA GLY A 51 6.02 -19.63 11.57
C GLY A 51 7.18 -19.91 12.54
N TYR A 52 8.42 -19.78 12.07
CA TYR A 52 9.63 -19.96 12.89
C TYR A 52 10.16 -18.65 13.48
N ASP A 53 10.09 -17.56 12.72
CA ASP A 53 10.60 -16.23 13.08
C ASP A 53 9.54 -15.16 12.80
N PRO A 54 8.71 -14.81 13.80
CA PRO A 54 7.60 -13.89 13.59
C PRO A 54 8.11 -12.47 13.34
N VAL A 55 7.75 -11.90 12.19
CA VAL A 55 8.06 -10.51 11.85
C VAL A 55 7.21 -9.58 12.73
N PRO A 56 7.83 -8.69 13.52
CA PRO A 56 7.08 -7.75 14.33
C PRO A 56 6.52 -6.64 13.44
N CYS A 57 5.23 -6.71 13.06
CA CYS A 57 4.54 -5.67 12.29
C CYS A 57 3.87 -4.59 13.17
N GLY A 58 3.85 -4.78 14.48
CA GLY A 58 3.09 -3.96 15.42
C GLY A 58 3.59 -2.52 15.58
N LYS A 59 4.86 -2.24 15.27
CA LYS A 59 5.42 -0.87 15.32
C LYS A 59 5.18 -0.13 13.99
N GLN A 60 5.27 -0.86 12.88
CA GLN A 60 5.15 -0.37 11.52
C GLN A 60 3.75 0.20 11.27
N ARG A 61 2.70 -0.37 11.88
CA ARG A 61 1.33 0.18 11.75
C ARG A 61 1.20 1.62 12.27
N ILE A 62 2.06 2.04 13.20
CA ILE A 62 2.02 3.38 13.82
C ILE A 62 2.99 4.33 13.10
N CYS A 63 4.16 3.83 12.70
CA CYS A 63 5.20 4.64 12.07
C CYS A 63 5.02 4.82 10.56
N SER A 64 4.23 3.98 9.91
CA SER A 64 3.98 4.06 8.47
C SER A 64 2.80 4.99 8.14
N PRO A 65 2.75 5.54 6.91
CA PRO A 65 1.63 6.36 6.48
C PRO A 65 0.33 5.58 6.27
N LEU A 66 0.37 4.23 6.26
CA LEU A 66 -0.77 3.37 5.90
C LEU A 66 -2.04 3.66 6.71
N PHE A 67 -1.90 3.96 8.00
CA PHE A 67 -3.02 4.27 8.89
C PHE A 67 -3.06 5.74 9.34
N ASN A 68 -2.22 6.59 8.74
CA ASN A 68 -2.23 8.02 9.02
C ASN A 68 -3.28 8.73 8.15
N THR A 69 -4.54 8.71 8.61
CA THR A 69 -5.65 9.32 7.90
C THR A 69 -5.43 10.81 7.63
N LYS A 70 -4.83 11.54 8.58
CA LYS A 70 -4.56 12.97 8.42
C LYS A 70 -3.61 13.24 7.25
N GLN A 71 -2.51 12.50 7.17
CA GLN A 71 -1.56 12.62 6.06
C GLN A 71 -2.21 12.21 4.74
N TYR A 72 -2.95 11.10 4.73
CA TYR A 72 -3.69 10.62 3.56
C TYR A 72 -4.66 11.69 3.02
N THR A 73 -5.46 12.31 3.89
CA THR A 73 -6.39 13.38 3.51
C THR A 73 -5.64 14.58 2.93
N MET A 74 -4.55 15.03 3.56
CA MET A 74 -3.76 16.16 3.05
C MET A 74 -3.17 15.88 1.66
N ASP A 75 -2.67 14.67 1.42
CA ASP A 75 -2.10 14.33 0.12
C ASP A 75 -3.18 14.18 -0.97
N LEU A 76 -4.35 13.68 -0.59
CA LEU A 76 -5.52 13.60 -1.45
C LEU A 76 -6.08 15.00 -1.78
N GLU A 77 -6.13 15.92 -0.82
CA GLU A 77 -6.51 17.32 -1.04
C GLU A 77 -5.53 18.04 -1.97
N LYS A 78 -4.22 17.84 -1.79
CA LYS A 78 -3.20 18.37 -2.72
C LYS A 78 -3.43 17.83 -4.14
N LEU A 79 -3.74 16.54 -4.27
CA LEU A 79 -4.02 15.93 -5.56
C LEU A 79 -5.28 16.54 -6.21
N TYR A 80 -6.34 16.76 -5.45
CA TYR A 80 -7.52 17.47 -5.95
C TYR A 80 -7.22 18.90 -6.37
N LEU A 81 -6.44 19.64 -5.59
CA LEU A 81 -6.01 20.99 -5.95
C LEU A 81 -5.09 21.00 -7.17
N GLN A 82 -4.30 19.96 -7.41
CA GLN A 82 -3.53 19.81 -8.66
C GLN A 82 -4.44 19.49 -9.84
N MET A 83 -5.42 18.59 -9.68
CA MET A 83 -6.42 18.29 -10.71
C MET A 83 -7.24 19.52 -11.09
N TRP A 84 -7.62 20.31 -10.08
CA TRP A 84 -8.45 21.50 -10.21
C TRP A 84 -7.68 22.76 -10.62
N GLY A 85 -6.56 23.02 -9.95
CA GLY A 85 -5.76 24.25 -9.97
C GLY A 85 -4.52 24.19 -10.88
N ALA A 86 -4.09 23.01 -11.34
CA ALA A 86 -3.48 23.00 -12.66
C ALA A 86 -4.53 23.63 -13.58
N ASN A 87 -4.12 24.58 -14.41
CA ASN A 87 -4.93 25.28 -15.40
C ASN A 87 -5.69 24.35 -16.40
N ARG A 88 -5.84 23.06 -16.12
CA ARG A 88 -6.45 22.04 -16.96
C ARG A 88 -7.95 22.21 -17.09
N VAL A 89 -8.69 22.26 -15.99
CA VAL A 89 -10.16 22.42 -16.08
C VAL A 89 -10.51 23.84 -16.53
N LEU A 90 -9.84 24.85 -15.96
CA LEU A 90 -10.09 26.26 -16.28
C LEU A 90 -9.67 26.65 -17.72
N TYR A 91 -8.71 25.94 -18.34
CA TYR A 91 -8.26 26.19 -19.71
C TYR A 91 -8.66 25.06 -20.68
N GLY A 92 -9.58 24.16 -20.29
CA GLY A 92 -10.13 23.11 -21.15
C GLY A 92 -9.15 22.02 -21.60
N MET A 93 -8.04 21.80 -20.88
CA MET A 93 -7.10 20.72 -21.17
C MET A 93 -7.70 19.35 -20.82
N GLN A 94 -7.40 18.34 -21.64
CA GLN A 94 -7.88 16.98 -21.43
C GLN A 94 -7.19 16.29 -20.23
N PRO A 95 -7.89 15.36 -19.55
CA PRO A 95 -7.28 14.49 -18.55
C PRO A 95 -6.10 13.71 -19.13
N HIS A 96 -5.05 13.56 -18.34
CA HIS A 96 -3.93 12.68 -18.64
C HIS A 96 -3.43 12.04 -17.36
N GLN A 97 -2.62 10.98 -17.50
CA GLN A 97 -2.05 10.28 -16.36
C GLN A 97 -1.20 11.22 -15.50
N MET A 98 -1.51 11.26 -14.20
CA MET A 98 -0.69 11.92 -13.18
C MET A 98 0.06 10.82 -12.45
N SER A 99 1.38 10.77 -12.65
CA SER A 99 2.26 9.88 -11.89
C SER A 99 2.59 10.50 -10.54
N HIS A 100 2.63 9.65 -9.51
CA HIS A 100 3.23 9.95 -8.21
C HIS A 100 4.75 10.09 -8.30
#